data_AF-A0AAU7GEM1-F1
#
_entry.id   AF-A0AAU7GEM1-F1
#
_cell.length_a   1.000
_cell.length_b   1.000
_cell.length_c   1.000
_cell.angle_alpha   90.00
_cell.angle_beta   90.00
_cell.angle_gamma   90.00
#
_symmetry.space_group_name_H-M   'P 1'
#
loop_
_entity.id
_entity.type
_entity.pdbx_description
1 polymer ?
#
loop_
_entity_poly.entity_id
_entity_poly.type
_entity_poly.pdbx_seq_one_letter_code
_entity_poly.pdbx_strand_id
1 'polypeptide(L)'
;MSRGVNWRGGSYVLPLGSLGLFSIDHVFSQAPLLDSGAFLAAARTRGYDLSLASLEKLVKLGLLAPLFRVDDQEIPGRAIDTSAHESTWLAHYGQTGRLRDPWQEGQSEWWPLLRPDDESNDWDDGYYFSPWQLLEIRYALSALRSRPWNIARHADAVNHARGRRAETLALAALTDAYLPQIIGKVSYRSGIDRREVDRARYNIPAIARLAAVGYPAARLRKPAEFWLSSAHSSDPMIEWWPLVRHSDHNGWFKTQGLVLDAIWKRIAAEIFLRAHEDLSSEGQLEALSPESSVSNVWVPLLDRIGRRSDRRPTLDRALGQLSLSPQPRVILVVEGHTERLHVEALLERLGMLGAGRVRVYLQGTSSDKPNQLARLLAPRLTDAAADRFIVDGAPTALLIAMDPEGSWRTEEQRDRARRSLQKAIQEEVIRQGASLSQDELDILVDVRTWGEHTYELANFSDDEIYEGVGRVLGVRGDQFENEELRLAIKHVRSAKLDLKVVFDRLRVPQLKGELARELLPVVLAKADDPSGSALAGAQVPVVKLALDAYRLVQRLTAPGFSLQAPANITAE
;
A
#
# COMPACT_ATOMS: atom_id res chain seq x y z
N MET A 1 -8.34 -22.58 -39.54
CA MET A 1 -8.94 -23.91 -39.39
C MET A 1 -9.57 -24.00 -38.00
N SER A 2 -10.81 -23.55 -37.89
CA SER A 2 -11.57 -23.48 -36.63
C SER A 2 -12.31 -24.80 -36.41
N ARG A 3 -11.99 -25.51 -35.34
CA ARG A 3 -12.79 -26.67 -34.90
C ARG A 3 -14.00 -26.15 -34.13
N GLY A 4 -15.12 -26.02 -34.84
CA GLY A 4 -16.43 -25.79 -34.22
C GLY A 4 -16.81 -27.00 -33.38
N VAL A 5 -17.04 -26.77 -32.10
CA VAL A 5 -17.65 -27.76 -31.19
C VAL A 5 -19.12 -27.88 -31.57
N ASN A 6 -19.48 -29.03 -32.12
CA ASN A 6 -20.84 -29.39 -32.51
C ASN A 6 -21.64 -29.77 -31.24
N TRP A 7 -22.42 -28.83 -30.72
CA TRP A 7 -23.44 -29.10 -29.70
C TRP A 7 -24.65 -29.76 -30.38
N ARG A 8 -24.85 -31.07 -30.18
CA ARG A 8 -25.98 -31.79 -30.76
C ARG A 8 -27.27 -31.47 -30.01
N GLY A 9 -28.20 -30.81 -30.70
CA GLY A 9 -29.54 -31.35 -30.96
C GLY A 9 -30.46 -31.60 -29.76
N GLY A 10 -30.84 -30.53 -29.06
CA GLY A 10 -32.10 -30.41 -28.35
C GLY A 10 -32.32 -28.94 -28.05
N SER A 11 -33.49 -28.38 -28.38
CA SER A 11 -33.84 -27.01 -28.03
C SER A 11 -34.07 -26.92 -26.53
N TYR A 12 -32.98 -26.96 -25.76
CA TYR A 12 -32.98 -26.74 -24.32
C TYR A 12 -32.88 -25.24 -24.08
N VAL A 13 -33.97 -24.65 -23.62
CA VAL A 13 -33.91 -23.32 -23.01
C VAL A 13 -33.12 -23.50 -21.72
N LEU A 14 -31.87 -23.04 -21.71
CA LEU A 14 -31.08 -23.00 -20.48
C LEU A 14 -31.91 -22.28 -19.41
N PRO A 15 -32.04 -22.83 -18.19
CA PRO A 15 -32.77 -22.16 -17.13
C PRO A 15 -32.06 -20.84 -16.84
N LEU A 16 -32.67 -19.72 -17.24
CA LEU A 16 -32.22 -18.39 -16.89
C LEU A 16 -32.33 -18.22 -15.37
N GLY A 17 -31.47 -17.42 -14.74
CA GLY A 17 -31.54 -17.15 -13.29
C GLY A 17 -30.53 -17.93 -12.45
N SER A 18 -30.85 -18.25 -11.19
CA SER A 18 -29.88 -18.88 -10.29
C SER A 18 -29.57 -20.33 -10.66
N LEU A 19 -30.53 -21.06 -11.21
CA LEU A 19 -30.35 -22.45 -11.65
C LEU A 19 -29.34 -22.57 -12.80
N GLY A 20 -29.19 -21.53 -13.63
CA GLY A 20 -28.19 -21.48 -14.68
C GLY A 20 -26.74 -21.59 -14.18
N LEU A 21 -26.47 -21.27 -12.90
CA LEU A 21 -25.16 -21.44 -12.29
C LEU A 21 -24.67 -22.89 -12.30
N PHE A 22 -25.56 -23.89 -12.29
CA PHE A 22 -25.17 -25.31 -12.32
C PHE A 22 -24.68 -25.80 -13.69
N SER A 23 -24.81 -24.97 -14.74
CA SER A 23 -24.15 -25.22 -16.02
C SER A 23 -22.66 -24.86 -16.01
N ILE A 24 -22.18 -24.20 -14.94
CA ILE A 24 -20.79 -23.76 -14.78
C ILE A 24 -20.07 -24.74 -13.84
N ASP A 25 -18.97 -25.32 -14.34
CA ASP A 25 -18.13 -26.21 -13.55
C ASP A 25 -17.59 -25.53 -12.29
N HIS A 26 -17.75 -26.15 -11.13
CA HIS A 26 -17.15 -25.73 -9.87
C HIS A 26 -17.52 -24.31 -9.42
N VAL A 27 -18.70 -23.81 -9.82
CA VAL A 27 -19.15 -22.42 -9.61
C VAL A 27 -19.11 -21.97 -8.14
N PHE A 28 -19.33 -22.90 -7.19
CA PHE A 28 -19.29 -22.62 -5.74
C PHE A 28 -18.02 -23.16 -5.05
N SER A 29 -16.95 -23.44 -5.79
CA SER A 29 -15.68 -23.93 -5.20
C SER A 29 -14.92 -22.84 -4.46
N GLN A 30 -14.92 -21.61 -5.00
CA GLN A 30 -14.16 -20.48 -4.46
C GLN A 30 -14.98 -19.60 -3.51
N ALA A 31 -16.30 -19.55 -3.70
CA ALA A 31 -17.26 -18.90 -2.81
C ALA A 31 -18.42 -19.86 -2.53
N PRO A 32 -18.32 -20.69 -1.48
CA PRO A 32 -19.39 -21.61 -1.14
C PRO A 32 -20.65 -20.85 -0.73
N LEU A 33 -21.81 -21.45 -0.99
CA LEU A 33 -23.08 -20.94 -0.49
C LEU A 33 -23.12 -21.01 1.03
N LEU A 34 -23.89 -20.10 1.61
CA LEU A 34 -24.07 -19.94 3.04
C LEU A 34 -25.51 -20.33 3.38
N ASP A 35 -25.70 -21.25 4.32
CA ASP A 35 -26.99 -21.38 5.00
C ASP A 35 -27.31 -20.09 5.78
N SER A 36 -28.53 -19.97 6.31
CA SER A 36 -28.93 -18.78 7.08
C SER A 36 -28.00 -18.47 8.25
N GLY A 37 -27.55 -19.49 9.00
CA GLY A 37 -26.65 -19.30 10.15
C GLY A 37 -25.29 -18.74 9.74
N ALA A 38 -24.68 -19.34 8.72
CA ALA A 38 -23.42 -18.91 8.13
C ALA A 38 -23.53 -17.51 7.48
N PHE A 39 -24.67 -17.20 6.86
CA PHE A 39 -24.94 -15.88 6.29
C PHE A 39 -25.01 -14.80 7.38
N LEU A 40 -25.71 -15.06 8.49
CA LEU A 40 -25.77 -14.16 9.64
C LEU A 40 -24.39 -13.97 10.29
N ALA A 41 -23.61 -15.06 10.43
CA ALA A 41 -22.25 -15.00 10.95
C ALA A 41 -21.33 -14.14 10.05
N ALA A 42 -21.38 -14.36 8.74
CA ALA A 42 -20.60 -13.60 7.77
C ALA A 42 -21.02 -12.12 7.71
N ALA A 43 -22.31 -11.82 7.82
CA ALA A 43 -22.82 -10.46 7.94
C ALA A 43 -22.26 -9.75 9.19
N ARG A 44 -22.22 -10.46 10.33
CA ARG A 44 -21.61 -9.94 11.57
C ARG A 44 -20.13 -9.64 11.41
N THR A 45 -19.36 -10.52 10.76
CA THR A 45 -17.93 -10.26 10.49
C THR A 45 -17.72 -9.00 9.64
N ARG A 46 -18.69 -8.67 8.76
CA ARG A 46 -18.71 -7.44 7.95
C ARG A 46 -19.34 -6.23 8.66
N GLY A 47 -19.63 -6.35 9.96
CA GLY A 47 -20.11 -5.24 10.81
C GLY A 47 -21.60 -4.98 10.71
N TYR A 48 -22.39 -5.92 10.19
CA TYR A 48 -23.84 -5.81 10.12
C TYR A 48 -24.50 -6.54 11.28
N ASP A 49 -25.38 -5.83 11.99
CA ASP A 49 -26.28 -6.42 12.97
C ASP A 49 -27.53 -6.93 12.26
N LEU A 50 -27.47 -8.20 11.85
CA LEU A 50 -28.56 -8.91 11.18
C LEU A 50 -29.00 -10.06 12.07
N SER A 51 -30.28 -10.06 12.45
CA SER A 51 -30.94 -11.17 13.14
C SER A 51 -31.69 -12.05 12.15
N LEU A 52 -32.00 -13.29 12.53
CA LEU A 52 -32.83 -14.18 11.71
C LEU A 52 -34.21 -13.57 11.41
N ALA A 53 -34.83 -12.90 12.38
CA ALA A 53 -36.09 -12.20 12.19
C ALA A 53 -35.98 -11.00 11.22
N SER A 54 -34.86 -10.29 11.24
CA SER A 54 -34.58 -9.23 10.26
C SER A 54 -34.35 -9.82 8.86
N LEU A 55 -33.61 -10.92 8.76
CA LEU A 55 -33.37 -11.63 7.51
C LEU A 55 -34.69 -12.11 6.90
N GLU A 56 -35.56 -12.74 7.69
CA GLU A 56 -36.89 -13.17 7.25
C GLU A 56 -37.72 -11.99 6.74
N LYS A 57 -37.70 -10.84 7.42
CA LYS A 57 -38.37 -9.62 6.94
C LYS A 57 -37.81 -9.12 5.61
N LEU A 58 -36.49 -9.12 5.45
CA LEU A 58 -35.86 -8.72 4.18
C LEU A 58 -36.28 -9.66 3.05
N VAL A 59 -36.36 -10.96 3.34
CA VAL A 59 -36.90 -11.96 2.41
C VAL A 59 -38.35 -11.64 2.10
N LYS A 60 -39.26 -11.66 3.09
CA LYS A 60 -40.71 -11.37 2.92
C LYS A 60 -41.03 -10.11 2.13
N LEU A 61 -40.19 -9.07 2.26
CA LEU A 61 -40.37 -7.79 1.57
C LEU A 61 -39.67 -7.71 0.20
N GLY A 62 -39.07 -8.80 -0.28
CA GLY A 62 -38.35 -8.84 -1.55
C GLY A 62 -37.10 -7.95 -1.60
N LEU A 63 -36.61 -7.49 -0.45
CA LEU A 63 -35.41 -6.66 -0.32
C LEU A 63 -34.13 -7.49 -0.38
N LEU A 64 -34.26 -8.79 -0.11
CA LEU A 64 -33.22 -9.79 -0.29
C LEU A 64 -33.90 -11.09 -0.74
N ALA A 65 -33.34 -11.77 -1.73
CA ALA A 65 -33.90 -13.05 -2.19
C ALA A 65 -32.82 -14.12 -2.09
N PRO A 66 -33.02 -15.21 -1.33
CA PRO A 66 -32.07 -16.33 -1.28
C PRO A 66 -31.73 -16.81 -2.69
N LEU A 67 -30.53 -17.35 -2.87
CA LEU A 67 -30.12 -17.84 -4.19
C LEU A 67 -30.87 -19.11 -4.55
N PHE A 68 -30.99 -19.99 -3.56
CA PHE A 68 -31.72 -21.24 -3.66
C PHE A 68 -32.53 -21.53 -2.40
N ARG A 69 -33.50 -22.43 -2.56
CA ARG A 69 -34.09 -23.19 -1.48
C ARG A 69 -34.05 -24.67 -1.85
N VAL A 70 -33.79 -25.53 -0.87
CA VAL A 70 -33.89 -26.99 -1.01
C VAL A 70 -35.15 -27.44 -0.29
N ASP A 71 -36.01 -28.18 -0.99
CA ASP A 71 -37.18 -28.83 -0.42
C ASP A 71 -36.92 -30.33 -0.24
N ASP A 72 -37.58 -30.96 0.73
CA ASP A 72 -37.45 -32.41 0.96
C ASP A 72 -38.12 -33.24 -0.15
N GLN A 73 -39.14 -32.67 -0.80
CA GLN A 73 -39.93 -33.35 -1.82
C GLN A 73 -39.42 -33.05 -3.22
N GLU A 74 -39.23 -34.12 -3.99
CA GLU A 74 -38.94 -34.05 -5.43
C GLU A 74 -40.18 -33.58 -6.17
N ILE A 75 -40.00 -32.62 -7.09
CA ILE A 75 -41.08 -32.12 -7.91
C ILE A 75 -40.86 -32.59 -9.35
N PRO A 76 -41.72 -33.50 -9.86
CA PRO A 76 -41.58 -34.04 -11.20
C PRO A 76 -41.46 -32.94 -12.25
N GLY A 77 -40.51 -33.12 -13.19
CA GLY A 77 -40.27 -32.18 -14.28
C GLY A 77 -39.44 -30.95 -13.91
N ARG A 78 -38.89 -30.87 -12.69
CA ARG A 78 -37.99 -29.78 -12.26
C ARG A 78 -36.52 -30.17 -12.10
N ALA A 79 -36.17 -31.39 -12.44
CA ALA A 79 -34.77 -31.79 -12.53
C ALA A 79 -34.01 -30.86 -13.49
N ILE A 80 -32.85 -30.38 -13.07
CA ILE A 80 -31.95 -29.60 -13.91
C ILE A 80 -30.75 -30.45 -14.32
N ASP A 81 -30.31 -30.26 -15.55
CA ASP A 81 -29.02 -30.77 -15.99
C ASP A 81 -27.93 -29.95 -15.29
N THR A 82 -27.05 -30.65 -14.59
CA THR A 82 -25.87 -30.05 -13.97
C THR A 82 -24.64 -30.43 -14.79
N SER A 83 -23.59 -29.62 -14.69
CA SER A 83 -22.32 -30.00 -15.28
C SER A 83 -21.82 -31.33 -14.69
N ALA A 84 -21.13 -32.13 -15.50
CA ALA A 84 -20.60 -33.44 -15.07
C ALA A 84 -19.55 -33.32 -13.95
N HIS A 85 -18.95 -32.13 -13.80
CA HIS A 85 -17.91 -31.83 -12.83
C HIS A 85 -18.45 -31.15 -11.57
N GLU A 86 -19.75 -30.82 -11.53
CA GLU A 86 -20.40 -30.24 -10.35
C GLU A 86 -20.97 -31.34 -9.45
N SER A 87 -20.10 -31.94 -8.61
CA SER A 87 -20.48 -33.00 -7.67
C SER A 87 -20.93 -32.47 -6.30
N THR A 88 -21.53 -31.27 -6.23
CA THR A 88 -22.10 -30.78 -4.97
C THR A 88 -23.33 -31.59 -4.56
N TRP A 89 -23.56 -31.68 -3.25
CA TRP A 89 -24.84 -32.13 -2.72
C TRP A 89 -26.01 -31.24 -3.23
N LEU A 90 -25.76 -29.95 -3.49
CA LEU A 90 -26.71 -29.04 -4.16
C LEU A 90 -27.02 -29.45 -5.61
N ALA A 91 -26.00 -29.83 -6.38
CA ALA A 91 -26.21 -30.33 -7.73
C ALA A 91 -27.04 -31.62 -7.72
N HIS A 92 -26.82 -32.50 -6.74
CA HIS A 92 -27.69 -33.65 -6.54
C HIS A 92 -29.15 -33.24 -6.33
N TYR A 93 -29.43 -32.26 -5.45
CA TYR A 93 -30.79 -31.74 -5.28
C TYR A 93 -31.36 -31.06 -6.54
N GLY A 94 -30.50 -30.45 -7.37
CA GLY A 94 -30.87 -29.97 -8.69
C GLY A 94 -31.30 -31.11 -9.61
N GLN A 95 -30.51 -32.18 -9.69
CA GLN A 95 -30.80 -33.36 -10.52
C GLN A 95 -32.06 -34.10 -10.10
N THR A 96 -32.40 -34.09 -8.81
CA THR A 96 -33.64 -34.71 -8.29
C THR A 96 -34.84 -33.76 -8.32
N GLY A 97 -34.69 -32.52 -8.80
CA GLY A 97 -35.78 -31.54 -8.87
C GLY A 97 -36.26 -31.02 -7.51
N ARG A 98 -35.39 -31.05 -6.49
CA ARG A 98 -35.64 -30.52 -5.13
C ARG A 98 -35.17 -29.07 -4.96
N LEU A 99 -34.32 -28.59 -5.87
CA LEU A 99 -33.78 -27.25 -5.82
C LEU A 99 -34.77 -26.23 -6.41
N ARG A 100 -34.94 -25.11 -5.71
CA ARG A 100 -35.87 -24.03 -6.03
C ARG A 100 -35.11 -22.72 -6.26
N ASP A 101 -35.64 -21.86 -7.13
CA ASP A 101 -35.24 -20.44 -7.21
C ASP A 101 -36.34 -19.58 -6.57
N PRO A 102 -36.21 -19.19 -5.28
CA PRO A 102 -37.26 -18.44 -4.59
C PRO A 102 -37.62 -17.10 -5.25
N TRP A 103 -36.74 -16.56 -6.11
CA TRP A 103 -37.01 -15.33 -6.83
C TRP A 103 -37.95 -15.54 -8.01
N GLN A 104 -37.77 -16.61 -8.77
CA GLN A 104 -38.60 -16.90 -9.95
C GLN A 104 -39.97 -17.44 -9.58
N GLU A 105 -40.00 -18.21 -8.51
CA GLU A 105 -41.20 -18.93 -8.08
C GLU A 105 -42.14 -18.09 -7.22
N GLY A 106 -41.65 -16.95 -6.76
CA GLY A 106 -42.30 -16.17 -5.72
C GLY A 106 -42.12 -16.81 -4.35
N GLN A 107 -42.40 -16.04 -3.31
CA GLN A 107 -42.31 -16.55 -1.95
C GLN A 107 -43.58 -17.30 -1.58
N SER A 108 -43.38 -18.44 -0.94
CA SER A 108 -44.44 -19.25 -0.37
C SER A 108 -44.55 -18.97 1.12
N GLU A 109 -45.77 -18.86 1.64
CA GLU A 109 -46.02 -18.81 3.08
C GLU A 109 -45.50 -20.07 3.80
N TRP A 110 -45.36 -21.17 3.04
CA TRP A 110 -44.83 -22.46 3.47
C TRP A 110 -43.30 -22.52 3.58
N TRP A 111 -42.60 -21.40 3.37
CA TRP A 111 -41.14 -21.34 3.39
C TRP A 111 -40.62 -20.42 4.51
N PRO A 112 -40.88 -20.73 5.79
CA PRO A 112 -40.41 -19.89 6.88
C PRO A 112 -38.89 -20.00 7.04
N LEU A 113 -38.25 -18.89 7.46
CA LEU A 113 -36.86 -18.91 7.93
C LEU A 113 -36.78 -19.22 9.43
N LEU A 114 -37.84 -18.90 10.17
CA LEU A 114 -37.95 -19.25 11.58
C LEU A 114 -38.51 -20.66 11.69
N ARG A 115 -37.87 -21.48 12.54
CA ARG A 115 -38.37 -22.81 12.83
C ARG A 115 -39.80 -22.73 13.39
N PRO A 116 -40.78 -23.42 12.79
CA PRO A 116 -42.10 -23.60 13.37
C PRO A 116 -42.06 -24.27 14.75
N ASP A 117 -43.04 -23.99 15.61
CA ASP A 117 -43.07 -24.54 16.98
C ASP A 117 -43.27 -26.07 17.01
N ASP A 118 -43.84 -26.64 15.96
CA ASP A 118 -44.15 -28.05 15.77
C ASP A 118 -43.01 -28.87 15.12
N GLU A 119 -41.93 -28.21 14.71
CA GLU A 119 -40.79 -28.83 14.03
C GLU A 119 -39.70 -29.33 14.98
N SER A 120 -38.90 -30.30 14.50
CA SER A 120 -37.83 -30.91 15.29
C SER A 120 -36.64 -29.96 15.54
N ASN A 121 -35.77 -30.31 16.50
CA ASN A 121 -34.56 -29.52 16.76
C ASN A 121 -33.56 -29.53 15.60
N ASP A 122 -33.63 -30.52 14.71
CA ASP A 122 -32.73 -30.67 13.56
C ASP A 122 -33.30 -30.04 12.28
N TRP A 123 -34.33 -29.20 12.41
CA TRP A 123 -34.96 -28.50 11.29
C TRP A 123 -34.00 -27.52 10.60
N ASP A 124 -33.94 -27.58 9.27
CA ASP A 124 -33.21 -26.66 8.39
C ASP A 124 -34.24 -25.81 7.61
N ASP A 125 -33.98 -24.50 7.49
CA ASP A 125 -34.83 -23.62 6.69
C ASP A 125 -34.68 -23.85 5.18
N GLY A 126 -33.62 -24.58 4.79
CA GLY A 126 -33.33 -24.99 3.42
C GLY A 126 -32.89 -23.84 2.53
N TYR A 127 -32.66 -22.64 3.06
CA TYR A 127 -32.27 -21.46 2.29
C TYR A 127 -30.76 -21.32 2.18
N TYR A 128 -30.32 -21.03 0.94
CA TYR A 128 -28.91 -20.85 0.64
C TYR A 128 -28.68 -19.50 -0.02
N PHE A 129 -27.73 -18.77 0.54
CA PHE A 129 -27.33 -17.43 0.13
C PHE A 129 -25.95 -17.44 -0.52
N SER A 130 -25.74 -16.56 -1.49
CA SER A 130 -24.40 -16.28 -2.00
C SER A 130 -23.66 -15.32 -1.06
N PRO A 131 -22.35 -15.53 -0.80
CA PRO A 131 -21.52 -14.57 -0.09
C PRO A 131 -21.50 -13.16 -0.72
N TRP A 132 -21.84 -13.05 -2.01
CA TRP A 132 -21.92 -11.77 -2.73
C TRP A 132 -23.17 -10.96 -2.34
N GLN A 133 -24.22 -11.61 -1.83
CA GLN A 133 -25.42 -10.91 -1.36
C GLN A 133 -25.16 -10.06 -0.11
N LEU A 134 -24.10 -10.37 0.63
CA LEU A 134 -23.67 -9.58 1.78
C LEU A 134 -23.30 -8.14 1.40
N LEU A 135 -22.91 -7.87 0.14
CA LEU A 135 -22.59 -6.52 -0.36
C LEU A 135 -23.80 -5.57 -0.30
N GLU A 136 -25.01 -6.13 -0.33
CA GLU A 136 -26.28 -5.38 -0.39
C GLU A 136 -26.92 -5.15 0.98
N ILE A 137 -26.44 -5.83 2.02
CA ILE A 137 -27.12 -5.85 3.33
C ILE A 137 -27.33 -4.43 3.86
N ARG A 138 -26.36 -3.54 3.68
CA ARG A 138 -26.50 -2.14 4.10
C ARG A 138 -27.72 -1.46 3.47
N TYR A 139 -27.89 -1.62 2.16
CA TYR A 139 -29.01 -1.04 1.41
C TYR A 139 -30.33 -1.69 1.81
N ALA A 140 -30.35 -3.02 1.91
CA ALA A 140 -31.54 -3.78 2.33
C ALA A 140 -32.00 -3.38 3.75
N LEU A 141 -31.08 -3.27 4.71
CA LEU A 141 -31.37 -2.81 6.07
C LEU A 141 -31.78 -1.34 6.14
N SER A 142 -31.18 -0.48 5.31
CA SER A 142 -31.56 0.93 5.22
C SER A 142 -32.99 1.08 4.69
N ALA A 143 -33.34 0.34 3.64
CA ALA A 143 -34.70 0.27 3.11
C ALA A 143 -35.68 -0.23 4.17
N LEU A 144 -35.33 -1.30 4.89
CA LEU A 144 -36.12 -1.84 6.01
C LEU A 144 -36.43 -0.79 7.09
N ARG A 145 -35.46 0.05 7.44
CA ARG A 145 -35.58 1.07 8.49
C ARG A 145 -36.28 2.35 8.03
N SER A 146 -36.24 2.68 6.75
CA SER A 146 -36.79 3.94 6.25
C SER A 146 -38.32 3.99 6.44
N ARG A 147 -38.83 5.01 7.15
CA ARG A 147 -40.27 5.33 7.29
C ARG A 147 -40.56 6.71 6.68
N PRO A 148 -41.74 6.95 6.09
CA PRO A 148 -42.87 6.04 5.89
C PRO A 148 -42.74 5.17 4.63
N TRP A 149 -43.18 3.92 4.75
CA TRP A 149 -43.30 2.95 3.66
C TRP A 149 -44.50 3.32 2.78
N ASN A 150 -44.30 4.15 1.76
CA ASN A 150 -45.28 4.26 0.68
C ASN A 150 -44.96 3.22 -0.40
N ILE A 151 -46.00 2.81 -1.15
CA ILE A 151 -45.92 1.76 -2.19
C ILE A 151 -44.83 2.07 -3.22
N ALA A 152 -44.64 3.35 -3.57
CA ALA A 152 -43.63 3.80 -4.52
C ALA A 152 -42.19 3.50 -4.03
N ARG A 153 -41.83 3.88 -2.80
CA ARG A 153 -40.50 3.61 -2.24
C ARG A 153 -40.24 2.11 -2.08
N HIS A 154 -41.27 1.33 -1.77
CA HIS A 154 -41.15 -0.13 -1.72
C HIS A 154 -40.86 -0.72 -3.11
N ALA A 155 -41.60 -0.30 -4.13
CA ALA A 155 -41.37 -0.74 -5.51
C ALA A 155 -39.94 -0.38 -5.99
N ASP A 156 -39.46 0.82 -5.66
CA ASP A 156 -38.09 1.24 -5.97
C ASP A 156 -37.04 0.36 -5.27
N ALA A 157 -37.24 0.05 -3.98
CA ALA A 157 -36.35 -0.82 -3.23
C ALA A 157 -36.33 -2.26 -3.76
N VAL A 158 -37.49 -2.81 -4.15
CA VAL A 158 -37.59 -4.14 -4.77
C VAL A 158 -36.96 -4.15 -6.17
N ASN A 159 -37.16 -3.10 -6.97
CA ASN A 159 -36.50 -2.96 -8.27
C ASN A 159 -34.98 -2.84 -8.13
N HIS A 160 -34.51 -2.15 -7.08
CA HIS A 160 -33.10 -2.12 -6.73
C HIS A 160 -32.59 -3.54 -6.41
N ALA A 161 -33.27 -4.25 -5.49
CA ALA A 161 -32.92 -5.63 -5.12
C ALA A 161 -32.90 -6.57 -6.33
N ARG A 162 -33.83 -6.42 -7.29
CA ARG A 162 -33.83 -7.14 -8.56
C ARG A 162 -32.57 -6.90 -9.38
N GLY A 163 -32.18 -5.62 -9.54
CA GLY A 163 -30.94 -5.26 -10.25
C GLY A 163 -29.71 -5.88 -9.60
N ARG A 164 -29.66 -5.87 -8.27
CA ARG A 164 -28.56 -6.43 -7.47
C ARG A 164 -28.49 -7.94 -7.46
N ARG A 165 -29.62 -8.63 -7.54
CA ARG A 165 -29.65 -10.08 -7.72
C ARG A 165 -28.96 -10.47 -9.02
N ALA A 166 -29.23 -9.77 -10.12
CA ALA A 166 -28.55 -10.03 -11.39
C ALA A 166 -27.02 -9.85 -11.28
N GLU A 167 -26.57 -8.81 -10.57
CA GLU A 167 -25.14 -8.59 -10.29
C GLU A 167 -24.54 -9.69 -9.39
N THR A 168 -25.26 -10.14 -8.37
CA THR A 168 -24.87 -11.26 -7.50
C THR A 168 -24.70 -12.55 -8.30
N LEU A 169 -25.62 -12.84 -9.22
CA LEU A 169 -25.55 -14.00 -10.10
C LEU A 169 -24.34 -13.94 -11.03
N ALA A 170 -24.10 -12.77 -11.62
CA ALA A 170 -22.92 -12.54 -12.44
C ALA A 170 -21.61 -12.70 -11.65
N LEU A 171 -21.54 -12.18 -10.41
CA LEU A 171 -20.40 -12.40 -9.54
C LEU A 171 -20.19 -13.88 -9.25
N ALA A 172 -21.24 -14.62 -8.86
CA ALA A 172 -21.16 -16.05 -8.62
C ALA A 172 -20.63 -16.82 -9.85
N ALA A 173 -21.17 -16.53 -11.04
CA ALA A 173 -20.76 -17.15 -12.30
C ALA A 173 -19.29 -16.89 -12.71
N LEU A 174 -18.74 -15.75 -12.28
CA LEU A 174 -17.37 -15.31 -12.59
C LEU A 174 -16.35 -15.65 -11.48
N THR A 175 -16.83 -16.05 -10.30
CA THR A 175 -15.98 -16.11 -9.09
C THR A 175 -14.85 -17.11 -9.23
N ASP A 176 -15.14 -18.34 -9.69
CA ASP A 176 -14.16 -19.40 -9.87
C ASP A 176 -13.04 -19.02 -10.85
N ALA A 177 -13.37 -18.30 -11.93
CA ALA A 177 -12.39 -17.86 -12.93
C ALA A 177 -11.44 -16.78 -12.37
N TYR A 178 -12.01 -15.75 -11.73
CA TYR A 178 -11.29 -14.50 -11.43
C TYR A 178 -10.85 -14.34 -9.97
N LEU A 179 -11.65 -14.79 -9.00
CA LEU A 179 -11.36 -14.58 -7.58
C LEU A 179 -9.97 -15.11 -7.20
N PRO A 180 -9.55 -16.33 -7.61
CA PRO A 180 -8.24 -16.85 -7.22
C PRO A 180 -7.07 -16.00 -7.72
N GLN A 181 -7.22 -15.28 -8.83
CA GLN A 181 -6.18 -14.38 -9.35
C GLN A 181 -6.13 -13.04 -8.60
N ILE A 182 -7.22 -12.68 -7.92
CA ILE A 182 -7.32 -11.47 -7.10
C ILE A 182 -6.77 -11.74 -5.71
N ILE A 183 -7.21 -12.83 -5.07
CA ILE A 183 -6.77 -13.18 -3.72
C ILE A 183 -5.48 -14.01 -3.70
N GLY A 184 -5.06 -14.63 -4.81
CA GLY A 184 -3.87 -15.49 -4.85
C GLY A 184 -4.05 -16.84 -4.15
N LYS A 185 -5.30 -17.30 -3.99
CA LYS A 185 -5.67 -18.55 -3.32
C LYS A 185 -6.71 -19.30 -4.13
N VAL A 186 -6.46 -20.57 -4.38
CA VAL A 186 -7.43 -21.51 -4.97
C VAL A 186 -7.90 -22.45 -3.86
N SER A 187 -9.20 -22.52 -3.66
CA SER A 187 -9.85 -23.51 -2.80
C SER A 187 -10.09 -24.79 -3.59
N TYR A 188 -9.61 -25.91 -3.07
CA TYR A 188 -9.85 -27.24 -3.64
C TYR A 188 -10.69 -28.05 -2.66
N ARG A 189 -11.70 -28.76 -3.16
CA ARG A 189 -12.43 -29.73 -2.34
C ARG A 189 -11.60 -31.01 -2.20
N SER A 190 -11.79 -31.69 -1.08
CA SER A 190 -11.19 -33.01 -0.86
C SER A 190 -11.62 -33.96 -1.98
N GLY A 191 -10.67 -34.67 -2.59
CA GLY A 191 -10.93 -35.69 -3.60
C GLY A 191 -11.01 -35.22 -5.06
N ILE A 192 -10.93 -33.91 -5.35
CA ILE A 192 -10.92 -33.40 -6.74
C ILE A 192 -9.47 -33.17 -7.21
N ASP A 193 -9.16 -33.56 -8.46
CA ASP A 193 -7.85 -33.28 -9.07
C ASP A 193 -7.66 -31.77 -9.26
N ARG A 194 -6.59 -31.21 -8.69
CA ARG A 194 -6.24 -29.78 -8.84
C ARG A 194 -6.12 -29.38 -10.31
N ARG A 195 -5.57 -30.25 -11.16
CA ARG A 195 -5.41 -29.98 -12.60
C ARG A 195 -6.75 -29.95 -13.34
N GLU A 196 -7.76 -30.62 -12.83
CA GLU A 196 -9.11 -30.57 -13.39
C GLU A 196 -9.77 -29.24 -13.08
N VAL A 197 -9.72 -28.79 -11.81
CA VAL A 197 -10.24 -27.48 -11.39
C VAL A 197 -9.54 -26.35 -12.15
N ASP A 198 -8.22 -26.39 -12.28
CA ASP A 198 -7.47 -25.35 -12.99
C ASP A 198 -7.83 -25.31 -14.48
N ARG A 199 -8.04 -26.46 -15.13
CA ARG A 199 -8.50 -26.51 -16.54
C ARG A 199 -9.93 -25.98 -16.68
N ALA A 200 -10.85 -26.45 -15.84
CA ALA A 200 -12.25 -26.06 -15.87
C ALA A 200 -12.44 -24.54 -15.77
N ARG A 201 -11.64 -23.86 -14.94
CA ARG A 201 -11.68 -22.39 -14.77
C ARG A 201 -11.54 -21.62 -16.07
N TYR A 202 -10.69 -22.10 -16.99
CA TYR A 202 -10.41 -21.43 -18.27
C TYR A 202 -11.18 -22.05 -19.46
N ASN A 203 -11.89 -23.16 -19.26
CA ASN A 203 -12.63 -23.82 -20.34
C ASN A 203 -13.89 -23.07 -20.75
N ILE A 204 -14.54 -22.38 -19.82
CA ILE A 204 -15.77 -21.62 -20.07
C ILE A 204 -15.42 -20.13 -20.14
N PRO A 205 -15.54 -19.47 -21.32
CA PRO A 205 -15.22 -18.05 -21.46
C PRO A 205 -16.20 -17.17 -20.66
N ALA A 206 -15.77 -15.97 -20.30
CA ALA A 206 -16.55 -15.04 -19.47
C ALA A 206 -17.94 -14.74 -20.04
N ILE A 207 -18.06 -14.59 -21.37
CA ILE A 207 -19.35 -14.33 -22.02
C ILE A 207 -20.34 -15.49 -21.82
N ALA A 208 -19.87 -16.74 -21.88
CA ALA A 208 -20.73 -17.91 -21.69
C ALA A 208 -21.20 -18.03 -20.23
N ARG A 209 -20.31 -17.73 -19.26
CA ARG A 209 -20.64 -17.68 -17.83
C ARG A 209 -21.73 -16.64 -17.52
N LEU A 210 -21.60 -15.45 -18.12
CA LEU A 210 -22.59 -14.38 -17.98
C LEU A 210 -23.92 -14.73 -18.67
N ALA A 211 -23.87 -15.33 -19.86
CA ALA A 211 -25.04 -15.78 -20.59
C ALA A 211 -25.83 -16.85 -19.81
N ALA A 212 -25.15 -17.77 -19.11
CA ALA A 212 -25.78 -18.80 -18.30
C ALA A 212 -26.73 -18.24 -17.23
N VAL A 213 -26.42 -17.06 -16.68
CA VAL A 213 -27.26 -16.37 -15.69
C VAL A 213 -28.08 -15.22 -16.27
N GLY A 214 -28.10 -15.07 -17.60
CA GLY A 214 -28.83 -14.00 -18.29
C GLY A 214 -28.27 -12.59 -18.02
N TYR A 215 -26.99 -12.45 -17.69
CA TYR A 215 -26.38 -11.15 -17.41
C TYR A 215 -25.73 -10.53 -18.66
N PRO A 216 -26.12 -9.31 -19.08
CA PRO A 216 -25.52 -8.66 -20.24
C PRO A 216 -24.06 -8.24 -20.00
N ALA A 217 -23.12 -8.75 -20.80
CA ALA A 217 -21.69 -8.43 -20.68
C ALA A 217 -21.37 -6.93 -20.78
N ALA A 218 -22.10 -6.17 -21.61
CA ALA A 218 -21.95 -4.72 -21.72
C ALA A 218 -22.22 -3.96 -20.40
N ARG A 219 -22.84 -4.60 -19.40
CA ARG A 219 -23.11 -3.98 -18.12
C ARG A 219 -21.95 -4.06 -17.13
N LEU A 220 -20.91 -4.87 -17.34
CA LEU A 220 -19.87 -5.16 -16.33
C LEU A 220 -19.22 -3.92 -15.68
N ARG A 221 -18.96 -2.87 -16.46
CA ARG A 221 -18.27 -1.65 -15.99
C ARG A 221 -19.08 -0.87 -14.94
N LYS A 222 -20.38 -0.67 -15.16
CA LYS A 222 -21.21 0.20 -14.30
C LYS A 222 -21.34 -0.31 -12.86
N PRO A 223 -21.66 -1.59 -12.59
CA PRO A 223 -21.61 -2.17 -11.25
C PRO A 223 -20.23 -2.10 -10.63
N ALA A 224 -19.16 -2.31 -11.41
CA ALA A 224 -17.80 -2.20 -10.86
C ALA A 224 -17.51 -0.80 -10.32
N GLU A 225 -17.77 0.25 -11.12
CA GLU A 225 -17.64 1.64 -10.68
C GLU A 225 -18.56 1.96 -9.49
N PHE A 226 -19.78 1.42 -9.50
CA PHE A 226 -20.69 1.53 -8.36
C PHE A 226 -20.08 0.91 -7.09
N TRP A 227 -19.53 -0.30 -7.18
CA TRP A 227 -18.94 -1.00 -6.04
C TRP A 227 -17.70 -0.30 -5.50
N LEU A 228 -16.85 0.25 -6.37
CA LEU A 228 -15.71 1.06 -5.97
C LEU A 228 -16.15 2.36 -5.29
N SER A 229 -17.19 3.02 -5.81
CA SER A 229 -17.79 4.21 -5.17
C SER A 229 -18.42 3.90 -3.82
N SER A 230 -19.11 2.77 -3.72
CA SER A 230 -19.69 2.30 -2.47
C SER A 230 -18.60 1.94 -1.46
N ALA A 231 -17.52 1.29 -1.88
CA ALA A 231 -16.36 1.01 -1.03
C ALA A 231 -15.74 2.33 -0.54
N HIS A 232 -15.42 3.24 -1.45
CA HIS A 232 -14.81 4.54 -1.14
C HIS A 232 -15.60 5.33 -0.07
N SER A 233 -16.92 5.40 -0.23
CA SER A 233 -17.82 6.13 0.69
C SER A 233 -18.13 5.41 2.00
N SER A 234 -17.84 4.10 2.11
CA SER A 234 -18.17 3.30 3.28
C SER A 234 -16.98 2.77 4.06
N ASP A 235 -15.78 2.88 3.50
CA ASP A 235 -14.54 2.41 4.10
C ASP A 235 -14.05 3.39 5.18
N PRO A 236 -14.07 3.02 6.46
CA PRO A 236 -13.53 3.89 7.51
C PRO A 236 -12.00 4.02 7.45
N MET A 237 -11.32 3.22 6.61
CA MET A 237 -9.88 3.28 6.35
C MET A 237 -9.55 3.84 4.97
N ILE A 238 -10.43 4.62 4.34
CA ILE A 238 -10.21 5.11 2.97
C ILE A 238 -8.90 5.89 2.79
N GLU A 239 -8.52 6.72 3.77
CA GLU A 239 -7.24 7.45 3.74
C GLU A 239 -6.02 6.51 3.75
N TRP A 240 -6.18 5.31 4.33
CA TRP A 240 -5.16 4.27 4.42
C TRP A 240 -5.25 3.28 3.25
N TRP A 241 -6.29 3.35 2.41
CA TRP A 241 -6.48 2.46 1.28
C TRP A 241 -5.27 2.37 0.35
N PRO A 242 -4.55 3.48 0.02
CA PRO A 242 -3.32 3.41 -0.77
C PRO A 242 -2.28 2.45 -0.18
N LEU A 243 -2.23 2.27 1.14
CA LEU A 243 -1.35 1.31 1.80
C LEU A 243 -1.99 -0.08 1.90
N VAL A 244 -3.24 -0.16 2.36
CA VAL A 244 -3.97 -1.44 2.57
C VAL A 244 -4.02 -2.27 1.29
N ARG A 245 -4.16 -1.63 0.13
CA ARG A 245 -4.18 -2.32 -1.17
C ARG A 245 -2.90 -3.08 -1.51
N HIS A 246 -1.76 -2.75 -0.92
CA HIS A 246 -0.49 -3.46 -1.12
C HIS A 246 -0.37 -4.72 -0.24
N SER A 247 -1.26 -4.87 0.74
CA SER A 247 -1.34 -6.08 1.55
C SER A 247 -1.76 -7.28 0.70
N ASP A 248 -1.43 -8.48 1.17
CA ASP A 248 -1.95 -9.71 0.58
C ASP A 248 -3.38 -9.99 1.09
N HIS A 249 -4.01 -11.03 0.55
CA HIS A 249 -5.34 -11.42 0.98
C HIS A 249 -5.41 -11.78 2.47
N ASN A 250 -4.33 -12.34 3.05
CA ASN A 250 -4.29 -12.66 4.47
C ASN A 250 -4.38 -11.39 5.32
N GLY A 251 -3.69 -10.33 4.93
CA GLY A 251 -3.80 -9.04 5.59
C GLY A 251 -5.19 -8.41 5.43
N TRP A 252 -5.79 -8.48 4.24
CA TRP A 252 -7.15 -8.00 4.02
C TRP A 252 -8.20 -8.71 4.89
N PHE A 253 -8.16 -10.05 4.96
CA PHE A 253 -9.14 -10.84 5.69
C PHE A 253 -8.93 -10.86 7.22
N LYS A 254 -7.84 -10.27 7.73
CA LYS A 254 -7.69 -9.97 9.17
C LYS A 254 -8.51 -8.74 9.61
N THR A 255 -8.93 -7.90 8.66
CA THR A 255 -9.83 -6.78 8.95
C THR A 255 -11.23 -7.29 9.31
N GLN A 256 -11.99 -6.46 10.02
CA GLN A 256 -13.37 -6.76 10.41
C GLN A 256 -14.26 -5.54 10.17
N GLY A 257 -15.57 -5.75 10.24
CA GLY A 257 -16.54 -4.68 10.14
C GLY A 257 -16.64 -4.09 8.73
N LEU A 258 -16.89 -2.79 8.67
CA LEU A 258 -17.09 -2.06 7.42
C LEU A 258 -15.82 -2.00 6.54
N VAL A 259 -14.62 -2.12 7.12
CA VAL A 259 -13.37 -2.24 6.35
C VAL A 259 -13.39 -3.51 5.51
N LEU A 260 -13.71 -4.64 6.15
CA LEU A 260 -13.80 -5.93 5.46
C LEU A 260 -14.88 -5.89 4.37
N ASP A 261 -16.02 -5.26 4.65
CA ASP A 261 -17.08 -5.07 3.66
C ASP A 261 -16.62 -4.24 2.45
N ALA A 262 -15.91 -3.14 2.68
CA ALA A 262 -15.34 -2.31 1.62
C ALA A 262 -14.31 -3.07 0.77
N ILE A 263 -13.48 -3.91 1.39
CA ILE A 263 -12.56 -4.80 0.68
C ILE A 263 -13.36 -5.77 -0.22
N TRP A 264 -14.41 -6.41 0.30
CA TRP A 264 -15.25 -7.32 -0.50
C TRP A 264 -15.93 -6.61 -1.67
N LYS A 265 -16.37 -5.35 -1.51
CA LYS A 265 -16.89 -4.52 -2.61
C LYS A 265 -15.82 -4.27 -3.67
N ARG A 266 -14.58 -3.96 -3.27
CA ARG A 266 -13.46 -3.78 -4.22
C ARG A 266 -13.09 -5.09 -4.93
N ILE A 267 -13.14 -6.23 -4.23
CA ILE A 267 -12.97 -7.56 -4.84
C ILE A 267 -14.06 -7.83 -5.89
N ALA A 268 -15.32 -7.57 -5.56
CA ALA A 268 -16.43 -7.73 -6.50
C ALA A 268 -16.27 -6.84 -7.74
N ALA A 269 -15.88 -5.58 -7.55
CA ALA A 269 -15.55 -4.68 -8.65
C ALA A 269 -14.41 -5.23 -9.52
N GLU A 270 -13.35 -5.75 -8.91
CA GLU A 270 -12.20 -6.30 -9.64
C GLU A 270 -12.56 -7.58 -10.41
N ILE A 271 -13.48 -8.42 -9.93
CA ILE A 271 -14.02 -9.55 -10.71
C ILE A 271 -14.69 -9.05 -11.98
N PHE A 272 -15.57 -8.05 -11.87
CA PHE A 272 -16.25 -7.48 -13.03
C PHE A 272 -15.30 -6.81 -14.02
N LEU A 273 -14.30 -6.07 -13.51
CA LEU A 273 -13.33 -5.36 -14.35
C LEU A 273 -12.41 -6.32 -15.08
N ARG A 274 -12.00 -7.42 -14.45
CA ARG A 274 -11.20 -8.45 -15.14
C ARG A 274 -11.98 -9.18 -16.21
N ALA A 275 -13.25 -9.52 -15.93
CA ALA A 275 -14.12 -10.07 -16.96
C ALA A 275 -14.31 -9.09 -18.13
N HIS A 276 -14.42 -7.78 -17.84
CA HIS A 276 -14.50 -6.75 -18.87
C HIS A 276 -13.21 -6.62 -19.68
N GLU A 277 -12.05 -6.66 -19.02
CA GLU A 277 -10.73 -6.62 -19.66
C GLU A 277 -10.51 -7.83 -20.57
N ASP A 278 -10.87 -9.04 -20.13
CA ASP A 278 -10.78 -10.25 -20.95
C ASP A 278 -11.66 -10.13 -22.20
N LEU A 279 -12.93 -9.75 -22.04
CA LEU A 279 -13.86 -9.56 -23.16
C LEU A 279 -13.42 -8.43 -24.09
N SER A 280 -12.79 -7.39 -23.56
CA SER A 280 -12.23 -6.31 -24.38
C SER A 280 -10.99 -6.78 -25.17
N SER A 281 -10.12 -7.58 -24.55
CA SER A 281 -8.97 -8.18 -25.24
C SER A 281 -9.37 -9.12 -26.38
N GLU A 282 -10.55 -9.73 -26.26
CA GLU A 282 -11.19 -10.54 -27.31
C GLU A 282 -11.94 -9.70 -28.36
N GLY A 283 -11.97 -8.37 -28.22
CA GLY A 283 -12.67 -7.46 -29.13
C GLY A 283 -14.20 -7.41 -28.96
N GLN A 284 -14.75 -7.95 -27.87
CA GLN A 284 -16.19 -7.97 -27.61
C GLN A 284 -16.70 -6.71 -26.90
N LEU A 285 -15.82 -6.02 -26.17
CA LEU A 285 -16.12 -4.79 -25.45
C LEU A 285 -15.05 -3.73 -25.73
N GLU A 286 -15.42 -2.45 -25.57
CA GLU A 286 -14.47 -1.35 -25.62
C GLU A 286 -13.46 -1.45 -24.47
N ALA A 287 -12.20 -1.09 -24.72
CA ALA A 287 -11.19 -1.03 -23.67
C ALA A 287 -11.57 0.01 -22.62
N LEU A 288 -11.24 -0.28 -21.36
CA LEU A 288 -11.36 0.73 -20.31
C LEU A 288 -10.45 1.90 -20.69
N SER A 289 -11.02 3.10 -20.76
CA SER A 289 -10.26 4.30 -21.08
C SER A 289 -9.10 4.43 -20.08
N PRO A 290 -7.87 4.73 -20.54
CA PRO A 290 -6.76 4.97 -19.63
C PRO A 290 -7.16 6.08 -18.68
N GLU A 291 -7.04 5.83 -17.37
CA GLU A 291 -7.34 6.82 -16.34
C GLU A 291 -6.53 8.07 -16.62
N SER A 292 -7.20 9.17 -16.96
CA SER A 292 -6.58 10.48 -17.11
C SER A 292 -6.18 10.95 -15.71
N SER A 293 -4.97 10.60 -15.26
CA SER A 293 -4.37 11.06 -14.00
C SER A 293 -4.13 12.59 -13.94
N VAL A 294 -4.63 13.32 -14.94
CA VAL A 294 -4.45 14.76 -15.12
C VAL A 294 -5.46 15.57 -14.30
N SER A 295 -6.59 14.98 -13.88
CA SER A 295 -7.54 15.67 -13.01
C SER A 295 -7.36 15.27 -11.55
N ASN A 296 -7.28 16.26 -10.65
CA ASN A 296 -7.39 16.08 -9.18
C ASN A 296 -8.75 15.53 -8.71
N VAL A 297 -9.61 15.13 -9.64
CA VAL A 297 -10.95 14.58 -9.36
C VAL A 297 -10.82 13.08 -9.18
N TRP A 298 -11.24 12.59 -8.02
CA TRP A 298 -11.33 11.16 -7.78
C TRP A 298 -12.33 10.51 -8.75
N VAL A 299 -11.95 9.37 -9.33
CA VAL A 299 -12.83 8.51 -10.13
C VAL A 299 -12.81 7.09 -9.56
N PRO A 300 -13.90 6.31 -9.68
CA PRO A 300 -14.01 5.02 -9.00
C PRO A 300 -12.89 4.03 -9.32
N LEU A 301 -12.40 4.02 -10.56
CA LEU A 301 -11.38 3.07 -11.02
C LEU A 301 -10.03 3.22 -10.27
N LEU A 302 -9.75 4.39 -9.66
CA LEU A 302 -8.55 4.60 -8.83
C LEU A 302 -8.49 3.65 -7.61
N ASP A 303 -9.66 3.19 -7.14
CA ASP A 303 -9.79 2.37 -5.93
C ASP A 303 -9.71 0.85 -6.18
N ARG A 304 -9.43 0.40 -7.41
CA ARG A 304 -9.32 -1.05 -7.76
C ARG A 304 -8.35 -1.85 -6.86
N ILE A 305 -8.67 -3.11 -6.53
CA ILE A 305 -7.86 -3.96 -5.62
C ILE A 305 -6.76 -4.82 -6.28
N GLY A 306 -6.58 -4.78 -7.61
CA GLY A 306 -5.53 -5.57 -8.31
C GLY A 306 -4.06 -5.07 -8.20
N ARG A 307 -3.11 -5.84 -8.76
CA ARG A 307 -1.67 -5.46 -8.87
C ARG A 307 -1.27 -4.94 -10.27
N ARG A 308 -2.23 -4.80 -11.20
CA ARG A 308 -1.98 -4.82 -12.65
C ARG A 308 -2.20 -3.52 -13.43
N SER A 309 -2.32 -2.35 -12.78
CA SER A 309 -2.19 -1.12 -13.58
C SER A 309 -0.83 -0.49 -13.33
N ASP A 310 -0.08 -0.35 -14.42
CA ASP A 310 1.27 0.21 -14.50
C ASP A 310 1.34 1.64 -13.92
N ARG A 311 0.18 2.31 -13.80
CA ARG A 311 0.03 3.67 -13.27
C ARG A 311 -0.35 3.76 -11.78
N ARG A 312 -0.30 2.66 -11.02
CA ARG A 312 -0.64 2.68 -9.58
C ARG A 312 0.45 3.36 -8.75
N PRO A 313 0.08 4.05 -7.64
CA PRO A 313 1.05 4.37 -6.61
C PRO A 313 1.72 3.09 -6.13
N THR A 314 3.03 3.09 -6.10
CA THR A 314 3.86 2.06 -5.50
C THR A 314 3.73 2.08 -3.97
N LEU A 315 4.22 1.02 -3.32
CA LEU A 315 4.23 0.96 -1.85
C LEU A 315 5.05 2.12 -1.26
N ASP A 316 6.22 2.44 -1.84
CA ASP A 316 7.07 3.53 -1.36
C ASP A 316 6.39 4.90 -1.50
N ARG A 317 5.64 5.11 -2.59
CA ARG A 317 4.81 6.31 -2.76
C ARG A 317 3.66 6.37 -1.78
N ALA A 318 2.95 5.26 -1.55
CA ALA A 318 1.87 5.20 -0.56
C ALA A 318 2.37 5.47 0.86
N LEU A 319 3.52 4.88 1.24
CA LEU A 319 4.20 5.16 2.50
C LEU A 319 4.66 6.62 2.59
N GLY A 320 5.17 7.19 1.49
CA GLY A 320 5.54 8.60 1.40
C GLY A 320 4.37 9.55 1.64
N GLN A 321 3.21 9.30 1.01
CA GLN A 321 1.99 10.10 1.17
C GLN A 321 1.47 10.12 2.61
N LEU A 322 1.60 9.01 3.33
CA LEU A 322 1.20 8.89 4.73
C LEU A 322 2.31 9.30 5.73
N SER A 323 3.45 9.79 5.25
CA SER A 323 4.62 10.09 6.09
C SER A 323 5.15 8.89 6.90
N LEU A 324 4.98 7.67 6.36
CA LEU A 324 5.40 6.40 6.94
C LEU A 324 6.62 5.79 6.24
N SER A 325 7.22 6.49 5.27
CA SER A 325 8.38 5.98 4.53
C SER A 325 9.54 5.69 5.49
N PRO A 326 10.09 4.46 5.49
CA PRO A 326 11.24 4.09 6.32
C PRO A 326 12.56 4.59 5.73
N GLN A 327 12.54 5.18 4.53
CA GLN A 327 13.70 5.75 3.88
C GLN A 327 14.03 7.09 4.54
N PRO A 328 15.29 7.32 4.96
CA PRO A 328 15.68 8.61 5.50
C PRO A 328 15.55 9.68 4.41
N ARG A 329 15.21 10.90 4.81
CA ARG A 329 15.27 12.08 3.93
C ARG A 329 16.71 12.53 3.73
N VAL A 330 17.57 12.30 4.72
CA VAL A 330 18.99 12.67 4.65
C VAL A 330 19.85 11.53 5.19
N ILE A 331 20.85 11.14 4.41
CA ILE A 331 21.98 10.35 4.88
C ILE A 331 23.15 11.30 5.11
N LEU A 332 23.57 11.40 6.36
CA LEU A 332 24.69 12.22 6.76
C LEU A 332 25.91 11.33 7.00
N VAL A 333 26.94 11.48 6.16
CA VAL A 333 28.21 10.76 6.32
C VAL A 333 29.21 11.67 7.02
N VAL A 334 29.78 11.17 8.12
CA VAL A 334 30.81 11.84 8.92
C VAL A 334 32.04 10.94 9.03
N GLU A 335 33.21 11.52 9.20
CA GLU A 335 34.50 10.83 9.20
C GLU A 335 34.75 10.12 10.54
N GLY A 336 34.56 10.84 11.64
CA GLY A 336 35.01 10.43 12.97
C GLY A 336 33.89 9.99 13.91
N HIS A 337 34.22 9.09 14.85
CA HIS A 337 33.33 8.72 15.96
C HIS A 337 32.98 9.93 16.84
N THR A 338 33.92 10.85 17.01
CA THR A 338 33.76 12.13 17.72
C THR A 338 32.66 12.97 17.09
N GLU A 339 32.68 13.10 15.76
CA GLU A 339 31.73 13.89 14.98
C GLU A 339 30.33 13.29 15.06
N ARG A 340 30.25 11.96 14.88
CA ARG A 340 29.00 11.23 14.98
C ARG A 340 28.31 11.45 16.32
N LEU A 341 29.05 11.39 17.42
CA LEU A 341 28.49 11.58 18.76
C LEU A 341 27.81 12.96 18.90
N HIS A 342 28.49 14.03 18.48
CA HIS A 342 27.95 15.38 18.60
C HIS A 342 26.80 15.64 17.61
N VAL A 343 26.95 15.17 16.37
CA VAL A 343 25.91 15.30 15.34
C VAL A 343 24.65 14.55 15.72
N GLU A 344 24.75 13.30 16.19
CA GLU A 344 23.59 12.52 16.63
C GLU A 344 22.88 13.21 17.80
N ALA A 345 23.62 13.72 18.79
CA ALA A 345 23.03 14.43 19.94
C ALA A 345 22.32 15.74 19.52
N LEU A 346 22.90 16.51 18.60
CA LEU A 346 22.26 17.71 18.05
C LEU A 346 21.00 17.36 17.24
N LEU A 347 21.06 16.32 16.41
CA LEU A 347 19.92 15.87 15.62
C LEU A 347 18.81 15.30 16.50
N GLU A 348 19.14 14.54 17.54
CA GLU A 348 18.20 14.05 18.54
C GLU A 348 17.48 15.20 19.23
N ARG A 349 18.23 16.24 19.62
CA ARG A 349 17.66 17.46 20.21
C ARG A 349 16.72 18.21 19.26
N LEU A 350 17.01 18.20 17.95
CA LEU A 350 16.12 18.73 16.90
C LEU A 350 14.96 17.78 16.56
N GLY A 351 14.88 16.60 17.19
CA GLY A 351 13.92 15.55 16.87
C GLY A 351 14.15 14.91 15.49
N MET A 352 15.31 15.09 14.86
CA MET A 352 15.60 14.65 13.49
C MET A 352 16.23 13.26 13.41
N LEU A 353 16.64 12.68 14.54
CA LEU A 353 17.19 11.33 14.56
C LEU A 353 16.05 10.31 14.41
N GLY A 354 16.08 9.50 13.35
CA GLY A 354 15.04 8.48 13.13
C GLY A 354 15.03 7.88 11.73
N ALA A 355 14.38 6.72 11.59
CA ALA A 355 14.42 5.91 10.37
C ALA A 355 14.02 6.68 9.09
N GLY A 356 13.01 7.55 9.18
CA GLY A 356 12.48 8.34 8.06
C GLY A 356 12.97 9.80 7.98
N ARG A 357 13.92 10.21 8.83
CA ARG A 357 14.45 11.59 8.86
C ARG A 357 15.94 11.57 8.52
N VAL A 358 16.84 11.72 9.49
CA VAL A 358 18.28 11.71 9.28
C VAL A 358 18.87 10.40 9.80
N ARG A 359 19.72 9.75 8.98
CA ARG A 359 20.59 8.65 9.42
C ARG A 359 22.05 9.06 9.27
N VAL A 360 22.82 8.90 10.36
CA VAL A 360 24.24 9.22 10.40
C VAL A 360 25.06 7.95 10.15
N TYR A 361 26.01 8.00 9.23
CA TYR A 361 26.95 6.93 8.94
C TYR A 361 28.38 7.40 9.15
N LEU A 362 29.22 6.50 9.67
CA LEU A 362 30.66 6.70 9.73
C LEU A 362 31.29 6.28 8.40
N GLN A 363 32.23 7.07 7.90
CA GLN A 363 33.06 6.65 6.78
C GLN A 363 34.07 5.58 7.26
N GLY A 364 33.79 4.31 6.94
CA GLY A 364 34.72 3.21 7.22
C GLY A 364 35.98 3.24 6.32
N THR A 365 37.09 2.68 6.81
CA THR A 365 38.42 2.76 6.17
C THR A 365 38.63 1.93 4.89
N SER A 366 37.67 1.15 4.35
CA SER A 366 37.96 0.42 3.09
C SER A 366 36.84 -0.15 2.19
N SER A 367 35.53 0.07 2.40
CA SER A 367 34.54 -0.49 1.46
C SER A 367 33.34 0.38 1.10
N ASP A 368 32.96 1.36 1.90
CA ASP A 368 31.72 2.12 1.68
C ASP A 368 32.02 3.38 0.88
N LYS A 369 32.22 3.21 -0.43
CA LYS A 369 32.48 4.34 -1.33
C LYS A 369 31.23 5.23 -1.35
N PRO A 370 31.33 6.54 -1.06
CA PRO A 370 30.22 7.48 -1.18
C PRO A 370 29.49 7.40 -2.55
N ASN A 371 30.19 7.00 -3.62
CA ASN A 371 29.61 6.73 -4.94
C ASN A 371 28.61 5.55 -4.97
N GLN A 372 28.82 4.49 -4.17
CA GLN A 372 27.87 3.37 -4.07
C GLN A 372 26.62 3.79 -3.30
N LEU A 373 26.79 4.56 -2.22
CA LEU A 373 25.66 5.17 -1.50
C LEU A 373 24.89 6.10 -2.43
N ALA A 374 25.56 6.98 -3.17
CA ALA A 374 24.92 7.87 -4.13
C ALA A 374 24.04 7.12 -5.15
N ARG A 375 24.52 5.99 -5.70
CA ARG A 375 23.71 5.15 -6.62
C ARG A 375 22.49 4.54 -5.94
N LEU A 376 22.64 4.06 -4.70
CA LEU A 376 21.52 3.48 -3.95
C LEU A 376 20.46 4.52 -3.55
N LEU A 377 20.85 5.78 -3.42
CA LEU A 377 19.99 6.90 -3.03
C LEU A 377 19.39 7.65 -4.23
N ALA A 378 19.73 7.25 -5.46
CA ALA A 378 19.15 7.85 -6.64
C ALA A 378 17.61 7.75 -6.59
N PRO A 379 16.89 8.84 -6.88
CA PRO A 379 15.44 8.82 -6.93
C PRO A 379 14.96 7.72 -7.87
N ARG A 380 14.04 6.89 -7.37
CA ARG A 380 13.35 5.91 -8.20
C ARG A 380 12.23 6.61 -8.94
N LEU A 381 12.03 6.29 -10.21
CA LEU A 381 11.03 6.94 -11.05
C LEU A 381 9.98 5.92 -11.48
N THR A 382 8.72 6.36 -11.46
CA THR A 382 7.62 5.63 -12.13
C THR A 382 7.40 6.20 -13.53
N ASP A 383 6.48 5.57 -14.27
CA ASP A 383 6.06 6.00 -15.61
C ASP A 383 5.80 7.51 -15.71
N ALA A 384 6.21 8.07 -16.85
CA ALA A 384 6.01 9.47 -17.17
C ALA A 384 4.51 9.79 -17.29
N ALA A 385 4.07 10.84 -16.61
CA ALA A 385 2.74 11.41 -16.78
C ALA A 385 2.89 12.83 -17.35
N ALA A 386 2.42 13.04 -18.58
CA ALA A 386 2.31 14.35 -19.22
C ALA A 386 3.55 15.26 -19.01
N ASP A 387 4.71 14.77 -19.44
CA ASP A 387 6.01 15.47 -19.40
C ASP A 387 6.67 15.60 -18.01
N ARG A 388 6.26 14.80 -17.02
CA ARG A 388 6.96 14.69 -15.73
C ARG A 388 7.13 13.25 -15.30
N PHE A 389 8.32 12.93 -14.76
CA PHE A 389 8.51 11.69 -14.03
C PHE A 389 7.99 11.87 -12.60
N ILE A 390 7.20 10.91 -12.15
CA ILE A 390 6.77 10.87 -10.77
C ILE A 390 7.83 10.08 -9.97
N VAL A 391 8.31 10.66 -8.88
CA VAL A 391 9.26 9.97 -7.99
C VAL A 391 8.52 8.89 -7.21
N ASP A 392 9.04 7.67 -7.30
CA ASP A 392 8.63 6.49 -6.56
C ASP A 392 9.17 6.59 -5.12
N GLY A 393 8.39 7.23 -4.26
CA GLY A 393 8.79 7.55 -2.89
C GLY A 393 9.34 8.97 -2.77
N ALA A 394 9.78 9.33 -1.56
CA ALA A 394 10.31 10.66 -1.32
C ALA A 394 11.84 10.63 -1.27
N PRO A 395 12.51 11.56 -1.99
CA PRO A 395 13.94 11.51 -2.25
C PRO A 395 14.78 11.54 -0.98
N THR A 396 15.94 10.89 -1.05
CA THR A 396 16.98 10.95 -0.01
C THR A 396 18.15 11.78 -0.50
N ALA A 397 18.53 12.81 0.26
CA ALA A 397 19.76 13.54 0.01
C ALA A 397 20.95 12.92 0.75
N LEU A 398 22.12 13.04 0.15
CA LEU A 398 23.42 12.66 0.69
C LEU A 398 24.16 13.93 1.13
N LEU A 399 24.34 14.07 2.43
CA LEU A 399 25.12 15.13 3.04
C LEU A 399 26.44 14.53 3.55
N ILE A 400 27.56 15.09 3.14
CA ILE A 400 28.89 14.60 3.51
C ILE A 400 29.60 15.71 4.30
N ALA A 401 30.12 15.39 5.48
CA ALA A 401 30.95 16.30 6.29
C ALA A 401 32.27 15.61 6.64
N MET A 402 33.39 16.22 6.24
CA MET A 402 34.73 15.61 6.34
C MET A 402 35.77 16.62 6.84
N ASP A 403 36.89 16.14 7.38
CA ASP A 403 38.06 16.98 7.61
C ASP A 403 38.65 17.46 6.27
N PRO A 404 39.33 18.63 6.23
CA PRO A 404 39.91 19.19 5.00
C PRO A 404 41.20 18.48 4.58
N GLU A 405 41.15 17.16 4.45
CA GLU A 405 42.27 16.29 4.07
C GLU A 405 42.01 15.54 2.75
N GLY A 406 43.07 15.01 2.14
CA GLY A 406 42.97 14.17 0.94
C GLY A 406 42.17 14.79 -0.21
N SER A 407 41.06 14.15 -0.60
CA SER A 407 40.15 14.61 -1.65
C SER A 407 39.23 15.77 -1.25
N TRP A 408 39.29 16.24 0.01
CA TRP A 408 38.41 17.27 0.56
C TRP A 408 39.15 18.57 0.89
N ARG A 409 40.47 18.60 0.70
CA ARG A 409 41.36 19.69 1.12
C ARG A 409 41.06 21.02 0.41
N THR A 410 41.00 21.02 -0.92
CA THR A 410 40.71 22.24 -1.68
C THR A 410 39.28 22.29 -2.19
N GLU A 411 38.76 23.49 -2.43
CA GLU A 411 37.42 23.68 -3.02
C GLU A 411 37.27 22.95 -4.36
N GLU A 412 38.28 23.04 -5.23
CA GLU A 412 38.31 22.32 -6.51
C GLU A 412 38.31 20.80 -6.36
N GLN A 413 38.88 20.26 -5.28
CA GLN A 413 38.86 18.82 -5.00
C GLN A 413 37.49 18.38 -4.46
N ARG A 414 36.89 19.19 -3.57
CA ARG A 414 35.52 18.98 -3.08
C ARG A 414 34.50 19.02 -4.21
N ASP A 415 34.61 19.99 -5.11
CA ASP A 415 33.74 20.11 -6.28
C ASP A 415 33.89 18.91 -7.22
N ARG A 416 35.12 18.41 -7.41
CA ARG A 416 35.34 17.18 -8.19
C ARG A 416 34.69 15.97 -7.53
N ALA A 417 34.80 15.81 -6.21
CA ALA A 417 34.16 14.73 -5.48
C ALA A 417 32.63 14.84 -5.53
N ARG A 418 32.08 16.03 -5.30
CA ARG A 418 30.64 16.34 -5.44
C ARG A 418 30.14 16.00 -6.83
N ARG A 419 30.81 16.46 -7.90
CA ARG A 419 30.44 16.14 -9.29
C ARG A 419 30.52 14.65 -9.59
N SER A 420 31.49 13.93 -9.01
CA SER A 420 31.55 12.46 -9.15
C SER A 420 30.32 11.79 -8.54
N LEU A 421 29.86 12.25 -7.37
CA LEU A 421 28.67 11.72 -6.70
C LEU A 421 27.39 12.06 -7.47
N GLN A 422 27.25 13.31 -7.90
CA GLN A 422 26.15 13.77 -8.74
C GLN A 422 26.08 12.99 -10.05
N LYS A 423 27.23 12.76 -10.69
CA LYS A 423 27.32 11.91 -11.90
C LYS A 423 26.83 10.49 -11.62
N ALA A 424 27.18 9.90 -10.47
CA ALA A 424 26.72 8.57 -10.11
C ALA A 424 25.20 8.48 -9.94
N ILE A 425 24.56 9.51 -9.35
CA ILE A 425 23.09 9.64 -9.28
C ILE A 425 22.50 9.81 -10.68
N GLN A 426 23.05 10.74 -11.47
CA GLN A 426 22.60 11.02 -12.82
C GLN A 426 22.65 9.77 -13.72
N GLU A 427 23.71 8.97 -13.64
CA GLU A 427 23.85 7.71 -14.38
C GLU A 427 22.77 6.68 -14.01
N GLU A 428 22.29 6.66 -12.77
CA GLU A 428 21.18 5.78 -12.34
C GLU A 428 19.83 6.32 -12.81
N VAL A 429 19.62 7.64 -12.77
CA VAL A 429 18.38 8.27 -13.25
C VAL A 429 18.25 8.17 -14.77
N ILE A 430 19.35 8.32 -15.51
CA ILE A 430 19.39 8.11 -16.97
C ILE A 430 19.06 6.67 -17.33
N ARG A 431 19.53 5.69 -16.55
CA ARG A 431 19.17 4.28 -16.75
C ARG A 431 17.67 4.01 -16.56
N GLN A 432 16.99 4.86 -15.80
CA GLN A 432 15.53 4.84 -15.62
C GLN A 432 14.79 5.66 -16.69
N GLY A 433 15.49 6.25 -17.66
CA GLY A 433 14.90 6.99 -18.79
C GLY A 433 14.67 8.49 -18.54
N ALA A 434 15.21 9.06 -17.47
CA ALA A 434 15.01 10.46 -17.09
C ALA A 434 16.33 11.23 -16.93
N SER A 435 16.24 12.52 -16.59
CA SER A 435 17.39 13.37 -16.28
C SER A 435 17.07 14.29 -15.12
N LEU A 436 18.06 14.56 -14.26
CA LEU A 436 17.99 15.62 -13.27
C LEU A 436 18.65 16.90 -13.80
N SER A 437 18.10 18.04 -13.41
CA SER A 437 18.76 19.34 -13.53
C SER A 437 19.90 19.46 -12.52
N GLN A 438 20.82 20.40 -12.77
CA GLN A 438 21.92 20.67 -11.84
C GLN A 438 21.39 21.13 -10.47
N ASP A 439 20.34 21.95 -10.43
CA ASP A 439 19.71 22.40 -9.19
C ASP A 439 19.14 21.24 -8.37
N GLU A 440 18.55 20.22 -9.01
CA GLU A 440 18.06 19.01 -8.34
C GLU A 440 19.22 18.16 -7.80
N LEU A 441 20.30 18.00 -8.58
CA LEU A 441 21.51 17.32 -8.14
C LEU A 441 22.20 18.05 -6.97
N ASP A 442 22.08 19.38 -6.92
CA ASP A 442 22.63 20.21 -5.84
C ASP A 442 21.82 20.11 -4.54
N ILE A 443 20.54 19.75 -4.63
CA ILE A 443 19.71 19.42 -3.47
C ILE A 443 20.05 18.02 -2.94
N LEU A 444 20.27 17.07 -3.85
CA LEU A 444 20.48 15.66 -3.50
C LEU A 444 21.88 15.37 -2.97
N VAL A 445 22.89 16.17 -3.32
CA VAL A 445 24.27 15.97 -2.86
C VAL A 445 24.85 17.29 -2.37
N ASP A 446 25.21 17.34 -1.10
CA ASP A 446 25.98 18.43 -0.51
C ASP A 446 27.24 17.89 0.18
N VAL A 447 28.37 18.54 -0.06
CA VAL A 447 29.68 18.14 0.47
C VAL A 447 30.25 19.32 1.24
N ARG A 448 30.59 19.08 2.49
CA ARG A 448 31.09 20.07 3.43
C ARG A 448 32.38 19.63 4.08
N THR A 449 33.16 20.62 4.46
CA THR A 449 34.28 20.44 5.38
C THR A 449 34.14 21.39 6.55
N TRP A 450 34.88 21.11 7.62
CA TRP A 450 34.92 21.95 8.81
C TRP A 450 35.76 23.23 8.64
N GLY A 451 35.96 23.69 7.39
CA GLY A 451 36.79 24.84 7.06
C GLY A 451 38.24 24.45 6.79
N GLU A 452 39.19 25.16 7.40
CA GLU A 452 40.64 24.92 7.25
C GLU A 452 41.25 24.04 8.34
N HIS A 453 40.43 23.63 9.32
CA HIS A 453 40.85 22.91 10.50
C HIS A 453 40.14 21.56 10.61
N THR A 454 40.71 20.65 11.40
CA THR A 454 40.02 19.41 11.78
C THR A 454 38.80 19.70 12.66
N TYR A 455 37.91 18.73 12.77
CA TYR A 455 36.65 18.84 13.50
C TYR A 455 36.78 19.52 14.88
N GLU A 456 37.69 19.06 15.74
CA GLU A 456 37.80 19.58 17.11
C GLU A 456 38.21 21.05 17.11
N LEU A 457 39.20 21.41 16.29
CA LEU A 457 39.67 22.78 16.18
C LEU A 457 38.64 23.71 15.54
N ALA A 458 37.83 23.21 14.61
CA ALA A 458 36.83 24.00 13.92
C ALA A 458 35.62 24.35 14.81
N ASN A 459 35.29 23.49 15.78
CA ASN A 459 34.07 23.62 16.58
C ASN A 459 34.31 24.13 18.01
N PHE A 460 35.56 24.07 18.48
CA PHE A 460 35.92 24.45 19.85
C PHE A 460 37.03 25.49 19.89
N SER A 461 36.94 26.41 20.86
CA SER A 461 38.01 27.35 21.18
C SER A 461 39.17 26.65 21.89
N ASP A 462 40.33 27.31 21.96
CA ASP A 462 41.49 26.76 22.65
C ASP A 462 41.22 26.53 24.14
N ASP A 463 40.46 27.41 24.78
CA ASP A 463 40.10 27.29 26.19
C ASP A 463 39.12 26.15 26.43
N GLU A 464 38.14 25.94 25.54
CA GLU A 464 37.20 24.82 25.62
C GLU A 464 37.92 23.47 25.48
N ILE A 465 38.86 23.37 24.53
CA ILE A 465 39.68 22.16 24.35
C ILE A 465 40.59 21.97 25.56
N TYR A 466 41.21 23.04 26.07
CA TYR A 466 42.06 22.99 27.26
C TYR A 466 41.31 22.44 28.48
N GLU A 467 40.13 22.99 28.76
CA GLU A 467 39.28 22.51 29.84
C GLU A 467 38.82 21.07 29.63
N GLY A 468 38.40 20.71 28.41
CA GLY A 468 37.97 19.36 28.07
C GLY A 468 39.08 18.34 28.30
N VAL A 469 40.30 18.63 27.84
CA VAL A 469 41.47 17.78 28.07
C VAL A 469 41.82 17.69 29.55
N GLY A 470 41.77 18.81 30.29
CA GLY A 470 41.97 18.82 31.74
C GLY A 470 40.98 17.90 32.49
N ARG A 471 39.70 17.94 32.11
CA ARG A 471 38.64 17.07 32.66
C ARG A 471 38.90 15.58 32.37
N VAL A 472 39.27 15.24 31.13
CA VAL A 472 39.60 13.86 30.72
C VAL A 472 40.81 13.32 31.48
N LEU A 473 41.83 14.15 31.73
CA LEU A 473 43.02 13.77 32.49
C LEU A 473 42.78 13.71 34.02
N GLY A 474 41.55 13.97 34.47
CA GLY A 474 41.16 13.87 35.88
C GLY A 474 41.65 15.02 36.75
N VAL A 475 42.07 16.15 36.16
CA VAL A 475 42.57 17.31 36.90
C VAL A 475 41.48 18.37 36.98
N ARG A 476 40.98 18.68 38.19
CA ARG A 476 39.89 19.64 38.43
C ARG A 476 40.37 20.91 39.13
N GLY A 477 40.16 22.07 38.50
CA GLY A 477 40.21 23.44 39.09
C GLY A 477 41.57 23.91 39.59
N ASP A 478 41.95 25.18 39.30
CA ASP A 478 43.11 26.00 39.73
C ASP A 478 44.53 25.38 39.88
N GLN A 479 44.69 24.06 39.83
CA GLN A 479 45.94 23.30 39.97
C GLN A 479 46.45 22.75 38.63
N PHE A 480 45.68 22.94 37.56
CA PHE A 480 46.08 22.62 36.19
C PHE A 480 46.34 23.92 35.45
N GLU A 481 47.44 24.59 35.78
CA GLU A 481 48.09 25.53 34.86
C GLU A 481 49.17 24.76 34.10
N ASN A 482 48.75 24.08 33.04
CA ASN A 482 49.66 23.36 32.17
C ASN A 482 49.94 24.22 30.93
N GLU A 483 50.94 25.10 31.06
CA GLU A 483 51.38 25.98 29.97
C GLU A 483 51.82 25.18 28.73
N GLU A 484 52.35 23.97 28.94
CA GLU A 484 52.74 23.04 27.87
C GLU A 484 51.51 22.55 27.07
N LEU A 485 50.37 22.26 27.72
CA LEU A 485 49.11 21.92 27.05
C LEU A 485 48.56 23.10 26.24
N ARG A 486 48.56 24.32 26.79
CA ARG A 486 48.12 25.52 26.04
C ARG A 486 48.98 25.77 24.81
N LEU A 487 50.30 25.63 24.95
CA LEU A 487 51.25 25.74 23.84
C LEU A 487 51.05 24.62 22.82
N ALA A 488 50.76 23.39 23.25
CA ALA A 488 50.46 22.27 22.37
C ALA A 488 49.18 22.50 21.55
N ILE A 489 48.09 22.96 22.18
CA ILE A 489 46.83 23.28 21.48
C ILE A 489 47.04 24.42 20.47
N LYS A 490 47.68 25.51 20.88
CA LYS A 490 48.02 26.63 19.98
C LYS A 490 48.88 26.19 18.80
N HIS A 491 49.87 25.33 19.07
CA HIS A 491 50.71 24.77 18.02
C HIS A 491 49.91 23.93 17.03
N VAL A 492 49.06 23.03 17.52
CA VAL A 492 48.24 22.16 16.67
C VAL A 492 47.24 22.96 15.84
N ARG A 493 46.63 24.02 16.40
CA ARG A 493 45.76 24.94 15.63
C ARG A 493 46.52 25.70 14.54
N SER A 494 47.63 26.32 14.89
CA SER A 494 48.43 27.12 13.93
C SER A 494 49.05 26.26 12.83
N ALA A 495 49.45 25.04 13.15
CA ALA A 495 49.98 24.07 12.20
C ALA A 495 48.89 23.26 11.47
N LYS A 496 47.60 23.45 11.82
CA LYS A 496 46.45 22.72 11.26
C LYS A 496 46.61 21.20 11.35
N LEU A 497 47.09 20.72 12.50
CA LEU A 497 47.30 19.31 12.77
C LEU A 497 46.11 18.69 13.49
N ASP A 498 46.01 17.37 13.45
CA ASP A 498 45.04 16.60 14.25
C ASP A 498 45.35 16.77 15.77
N LEU A 499 44.30 16.93 16.58
CA LEU A 499 44.36 17.02 18.04
C LEU A 499 45.09 15.82 18.71
N LYS A 500 45.18 14.67 18.03
CA LYS A 500 46.03 13.53 18.39
C LYS A 500 47.47 13.94 18.70
N VAL A 501 48.00 14.93 17.99
CA VAL A 501 49.36 15.45 18.22
C VAL A 501 49.51 16.06 19.61
N VAL A 502 48.44 16.62 20.19
CA VAL A 502 48.45 17.12 21.59
C VAL A 502 48.64 15.94 22.56
N PHE A 503 47.88 14.85 22.39
CA PHE A 503 48.01 13.67 23.24
C PHE A 503 49.37 12.99 23.10
N ASP A 504 49.87 12.88 21.86
CA ASP A 504 51.18 12.29 21.58
C ASP A 504 52.32 13.12 22.22
N ARG A 505 52.23 14.46 22.20
CA ARG A 505 53.19 15.35 22.88
C ARG A 505 53.17 15.21 24.39
N LEU A 506 51.98 15.10 24.98
CA LEU A 506 51.80 14.92 26.41
C LEU A 506 52.07 13.48 26.87
N ARG A 507 52.36 12.56 25.94
CA ARG A 507 52.61 11.13 26.20
C ARG A 507 51.47 10.45 26.96
N VAL A 508 50.25 10.87 26.70
CA VAL A 508 49.03 10.29 27.27
C VAL A 508 48.32 9.40 26.24
N PRO A 509 47.54 8.40 26.67
CA PRO A 509 46.71 7.62 25.76
C PRO A 509 45.81 8.53 24.90
N GLN A 510 45.47 8.08 23.68
CA GLN A 510 44.55 8.81 22.82
C GLN A 510 43.12 8.70 23.36
N LEU A 511 42.69 9.73 24.08
CA LEU A 511 41.39 9.80 24.75
C LEU A 511 40.38 10.66 23.96
N LYS A 512 40.50 10.71 22.62
CA LYS A 512 39.61 11.50 21.75
C LYS A 512 38.12 11.21 21.99
N GLY A 513 37.75 9.95 22.19
CA GLY A 513 36.37 9.57 22.45
C GLY A 513 35.84 10.05 23.80
N GLU A 514 36.69 10.14 24.82
CA GLU A 514 36.33 10.70 26.13
C GLU A 514 36.24 12.22 26.07
N LEU A 515 37.19 12.85 25.37
CA LEU A 515 37.15 14.29 25.09
C LEU A 515 35.87 14.70 24.36
N ALA A 516 35.41 13.89 23.39
CA ALA A 516 34.12 14.10 22.73
C ALA A 516 32.97 14.19 23.76
N ARG A 517 32.88 13.22 24.66
CA ARG A 517 31.80 13.20 25.68
C ARG A 517 31.88 14.42 26.60
N GLU A 518 33.09 14.84 26.98
CA GLU A 518 33.30 16.03 27.83
C GLU A 518 32.98 17.35 27.11
N LEU A 519 33.15 17.39 25.78
CA LEU A 519 32.85 18.59 24.98
C LEU A 519 31.39 18.64 24.48
N LEU A 520 30.65 17.54 24.54
CA LEU A 520 29.25 17.49 24.11
C LEU A 520 28.36 18.56 24.80
N PRO A 521 28.43 18.80 26.13
CA PRO A 521 27.65 19.86 26.77
C PRO A 521 27.96 21.25 26.20
N VAL A 522 29.21 21.51 25.80
CA VAL A 522 29.64 22.78 25.18
C VAL A 522 28.98 22.95 23.81
N VAL A 523 28.95 21.89 22.99
CA VAL A 523 28.27 21.90 21.68
C VAL A 523 26.77 22.16 21.85
N LEU A 524 26.14 21.50 22.82
CA LEU A 524 24.71 21.66 23.08
C LEU A 524 24.38 23.06 23.60
N ALA A 525 25.20 23.63 24.48
CA ALA A 525 25.05 25.00 24.96
C ALA A 525 25.18 26.02 23.82
N LYS A 526 26.12 25.82 22.90
CA LYS A 526 26.28 26.65 21.68
C LYS A 526 25.06 26.59 20.76
N ALA A 527 24.30 25.50 20.79
CA ALA A 527 23.05 25.38 20.04
C ALA A 527 21.88 26.10 20.72
N ASP A 528 21.94 26.33 22.03
CA ASP A 528 20.88 26.93 22.86
C ASP A 528 20.97 28.45 23.02
N ASP A 529 22.12 29.06 22.69
CA ASP A 529 22.36 30.48 22.92
C ASP A 529 21.31 31.37 22.18
N PRO A 530 20.39 32.04 22.92
CA PRO A 530 19.31 32.83 22.34
C PRO A 530 19.78 34.19 21.78
N SER A 531 21.06 34.55 21.97
CA SER A 531 21.57 35.93 21.84
C SER A 531 21.74 36.45 20.41
N GLY A 532 21.32 35.75 19.36
CA GLY A 532 21.27 36.41 18.05
C GLY A 532 20.98 35.54 16.84
N SER A 533 19.70 35.39 16.49
CA SER A 533 19.25 34.95 15.16
C SER A 533 19.70 33.52 14.79
N ALA A 534 19.06 32.89 13.82
CA ALA A 534 19.55 31.63 13.22
C ALA A 534 20.95 31.77 12.53
N LEU A 535 21.65 32.89 12.77
CA LEU A 535 22.92 33.31 12.19
C LEU A 535 24.10 33.32 13.21
N ALA A 536 23.89 33.42 14.53
CA ALA A 536 24.99 33.29 15.50
C ALA A 536 25.38 31.83 15.78
N GLY A 537 24.39 30.93 15.93
CA GLY A 537 24.61 29.47 15.96
C GLY A 537 25.20 28.92 14.64
N ALA A 538 25.16 29.70 13.56
CA ALA A 538 25.76 29.37 12.27
C ALA A 538 27.28 29.60 12.22
N GLN A 539 27.90 30.12 13.28
CA GLN A 539 29.37 30.22 13.36
C GLN A 539 30.03 28.90 13.75
N VAL A 540 29.32 28.01 14.44
CA VAL A 540 29.86 26.69 14.85
C VAL A 540 29.54 25.66 13.76
N PRO A 541 30.54 25.11 13.06
CA PRO A 541 30.31 24.28 11.88
C PRO A 541 29.36 23.08 12.09
N VAL A 542 29.45 22.38 13.21
CA VAL A 542 28.62 21.20 13.52
C VAL A 542 27.16 21.56 13.77
N VAL A 543 26.88 22.71 14.40
CA VAL A 543 25.52 23.20 14.61
C VAL A 543 24.90 23.61 13.27
N LYS A 544 25.67 24.31 12.43
CA LYS A 544 25.26 24.66 11.07
C LYS A 544 24.91 23.42 10.23
N LEU A 545 25.73 22.37 10.31
CA LEU A 545 25.49 21.10 9.62
C LEU A 545 24.16 20.46 10.05
N ALA A 546 23.89 20.39 11.36
CA ALA A 546 22.64 19.84 11.89
C ALA A 546 21.40 20.65 11.46
N LEU A 547 21.50 21.99 11.45
CA LEU A 547 20.44 22.87 10.97
C LEU A 547 20.20 22.74 9.46
N ASP A 548 21.24 22.52 8.68
CA ASP A 548 21.10 22.32 7.24
C ASP A 548 20.51 20.96 6.90
N ALA A 549 20.87 19.91 7.65
CA ALA A 549 20.18 18.62 7.58
C ALA A 549 18.69 18.78 7.93
N TYR A 550 18.35 19.55 8.97
CA TYR A 550 16.96 19.86 9.33
C TYR A 550 16.21 20.57 8.19
N ARG A 551 16.78 21.62 7.59
CA ARG A 551 16.18 22.34 6.46
C ARG A 551 15.97 21.43 5.25
N LEU A 552 16.92 20.53 4.99
CA LEU A 552 16.85 19.58 3.89
C LEU A 552 15.74 18.55 4.11
N VAL A 553 15.60 18.02 5.33
CA VAL A 553 14.46 17.15 5.71
C VAL A 553 13.13 17.86 5.44
N GLN A 554 12.98 19.12 5.87
CA GLN A 554 11.75 19.90 5.64
C GLN A 554 11.46 20.08 4.15
N ARG A 555 12.48 20.42 3.36
CA ARG A 555 12.36 20.59 1.90
C ARG A 555 11.96 19.30 1.20
N LEU A 556 12.50 18.15 1.61
CA LEU A 556 12.22 16.85 0.99
C LEU A 556 10.95 16.18 1.53
N THR A 557 10.39 16.67 2.63
CA THR A 557 9.12 16.18 3.20
C THR A 557 7.90 16.92 2.66
N ALA A 558 8.08 18.14 2.13
CA ALA A 558 6.99 18.89 1.52
C ALA A 558 6.42 18.15 0.28
N PRO A 559 5.09 18.04 0.15
CA PRO A 559 4.47 17.43 -1.03
C PRO A 559 4.79 18.27 -2.27
N GLY A 560 5.44 17.67 -3.28
CA GLY A 560 5.69 18.35 -4.56
C GLY A 560 7.09 18.22 -5.17
N PHE A 561 7.99 17.39 -4.65
CA PHE A 561 9.22 17.06 -5.38
C PHE A 561 8.85 16.25 -6.63
N SER A 562 8.88 16.89 -7.80
CA SER A 562 8.60 16.28 -9.11
C SER A 562 9.74 16.59 -10.06
N LEU A 563 10.18 15.59 -10.81
CA LEU A 563 11.27 15.73 -11.77
C LEU A 563 10.71 16.07 -13.16
N GLN A 564 11.34 17.01 -13.85
CA GLN A 564 10.97 17.33 -15.23
C GLN A 564 11.33 16.16 -16.16
N ALA A 565 10.42 15.78 -17.07
CA ALA A 565 10.80 14.87 -18.15
C ALA A 565 11.69 15.61 -19.16
N PRO A 566 12.65 14.93 -19.80
CA PRO A 566 13.43 15.54 -20.86
C PRO A 566 12.50 15.91 -22.02
N ALA A 567 12.75 17.05 -22.66
CA ALA A 567 11.92 17.63 -23.71
C ALA A 567 11.74 16.79 -25.00
N ASN A 568 12.28 15.56 -25.06
CA ASN A 568 12.40 14.76 -26.27
C ASN A 568 11.59 13.45 -26.28
N ILE A 569 10.65 13.23 -25.35
CA ILE A 569 9.85 11.98 -25.32
C ILE A 569 8.57 12.06 -26.18
N THR A 570 8.25 13.21 -26.77
CA THR A 570 7.16 13.34 -27.75
C THR A 570 7.62 13.10 -29.20
N ALA A 571 8.21 11.93 -29.48
CA ALA A 571 8.31 11.39 -30.84
C ALA A 571 8.76 9.91 -30.81
N GLU A 572 7.80 9.00 -30.65
CA GLU A 572 7.64 7.78 -31.48
C GLU A 572 6.30 7.10 -31.18
#